data_AF-A0A8T3AL27-F1
#
_entry.id   AF-A0A8T3AL27-F1
#
_cell.length_a   1.000
_cell.length_b   1.000
_cell.length_c   1.000
_cell.angle_alpha   90.00
_cell.angle_beta   90.00
_cell.angle_gamma   90.00
#
_symmetry.space_group_name_H-M   'P 1'
#
loop_
_entity.id
_entity.type
_entity.pdbx_description
1 polymer ?
#
loop_
_entity_poly.entity_id
_entity_poly.type
_entity_poly.pdbx_seq_one_letter_code
_entity_poly.pdbx_strand_id
1 'polypeptide(L)'
;MSTAAEGEQGQMVREQGQMMREQGPQGQMMREQEQMVEEQGQMVRPAMRKPVFVKVDQLKPGTNGHTLSVKVLESKTVLQKSRAASTQPRQSKISECIVGDETGTIIFTARNDQVDMMKVGATVTLRNAKIDMFKGSMRLAVDKWGRVEVTEPGSFSVKDGNNLSLVEYELVNVAEE
;
A
#
# COMPACT_ATOMS: atom_id res chain seq x y z
N MET A 1 -64.79 -13.14 -52.68
CA MET A 1 -64.35 -13.09 -51.26
C MET A 1 -62.82 -13.24 -51.31
N SER A 2 -62.03 -12.17 -51.37
CA SER A 2 -61.39 -11.43 -50.24
C SER A 2 -60.75 -12.37 -49.20
N THR A 3 -59.50 -12.24 -48.74
CA THR A 3 -58.48 -11.16 -48.76
C THR A 3 -57.18 -11.66 -48.09
N ALA A 4 -56.03 -11.10 -48.51
CA ALA A 4 -54.81 -10.75 -47.75
C ALA A 4 -53.99 -11.83 -47.01
N ALA A 5 -52.80 -12.14 -47.55
CA ALA A 5 -51.68 -12.75 -46.82
C ALA A 5 -50.32 -12.26 -47.39
N GLU A 6 -50.10 -10.94 -47.45
CA GLU A 6 -48.79 -10.35 -47.76
C GLU A 6 -48.66 -9.07 -46.93
N GLY A 7 -47.94 -9.11 -45.80
CA GLY A 7 -47.94 -7.94 -44.90
C GLY A 7 -46.82 -7.80 -43.86
N GLU A 8 -46.06 -8.85 -43.51
CA GLU A 8 -45.12 -8.73 -42.38
C GLU A 8 -43.62 -8.90 -42.71
N GLN A 9 -43.26 -9.43 -43.87
CA GLN A 9 -41.84 -9.66 -44.19
C GLN A 9 -41.12 -8.46 -44.85
N GLY A 10 -41.87 -7.47 -45.34
CA GLY A 10 -41.33 -6.28 -46.01
C GLY A 10 -40.94 -5.12 -45.08
N GLN A 11 -41.31 -5.17 -43.79
CA GLN A 11 -41.12 -4.06 -42.86
C GLN A 11 -39.76 -4.12 -42.14
N MET A 12 -39.27 -5.32 -41.80
CA MET A 12 -37.97 -5.50 -41.14
C MET A 12 -36.76 -5.16 -42.01
N VAL A 13 -36.86 -5.27 -43.34
CA VAL A 13 -35.72 -5.00 -44.24
C VAL A 13 -35.57 -3.49 -44.52
N ARG A 14 -36.64 -2.71 -44.37
CA ARG A 14 -36.61 -1.25 -44.58
C ARG A 14 -36.06 -0.50 -43.37
N GLU A 15 -36.33 -0.98 -42.16
CA GLU A 15 -35.76 -0.39 -40.93
C GLU A 15 -34.26 -0.70 -40.75
N GLN A 16 -33.79 -1.88 -41.19
CA GLN A 16 -32.35 -2.20 -41.14
C GLN A 16 -31.53 -1.42 -42.18
N GLY A 17 -32.14 -1.00 -43.29
CA GLY A 17 -31.51 -0.15 -44.30
C GLY A 17 -31.39 1.33 -43.90
N GLN A 18 -32.10 1.78 -42.87
CA GLN A 18 -32.07 3.17 -42.38
C GLN A 18 -31.11 3.40 -41.21
N MET A 19 -30.67 2.35 -40.52
CA MET A 19 -29.66 2.48 -39.45
C MET A 19 -28.20 2.49 -39.93
N MET A 20 -27.94 2.41 -41.24
CA MET A 20 -26.58 2.48 -41.80
C MET A 20 -26.24 3.82 -42.48
N ARG A 21 -27.03 4.89 -42.26
CA ARG A 21 -26.79 6.22 -42.87
C ARG A 21 -26.63 7.39 -41.91
N GLU A 22 -26.39 7.14 -40.63
CA GLU A 22 -26.07 8.21 -39.66
C GLU A 22 -24.71 7.97 -38.97
N GLN A 23 -23.65 7.89 -39.76
CA GLN A 23 -22.32 8.19 -39.26
C GLN A 23 -21.73 9.28 -40.15
N GLY A 24 -22.08 10.53 -39.83
CA GLY A 24 -21.42 11.69 -40.41
C GLY A 24 -19.94 11.75 -40.03
N PRO A 25 -19.13 12.59 -40.70
CA PRO A 25 -17.69 12.72 -40.45
C PRO A 25 -17.33 13.08 -38.99
N GLN A 26 -18.29 13.58 -38.22
CA GLN A 26 -18.14 13.85 -36.78
C GLN A 26 -18.09 12.58 -35.91
N GLY A 27 -18.80 11.51 -36.29
CA GLY A 27 -18.75 10.22 -35.57
C GLY A 27 -17.45 9.45 -35.83
N GLN A 28 -16.84 9.65 -37.00
CA GLN A 28 -15.50 9.14 -37.30
C GLN A 28 -14.42 9.92 -36.54
N MET A 29 -14.54 11.26 -36.43
CA MET A 29 -13.62 12.06 -35.62
C MET A 29 -13.68 11.75 -34.12
N MET A 30 -14.85 11.42 -33.55
CA MET A 30 -14.93 10.98 -32.15
C MET A 30 -14.29 9.62 -31.92
N ARG A 31 -14.46 8.66 -32.85
CA ARG A 31 -13.78 7.35 -32.74
C ARG A 31 -12.27 7.44 -32.96
N GLU A 32 -11.81 8.34 -33.82
CA GLU A 32 -10.38 8.65 -33.95
C GLU A 32 -9.85 9.37 -32.70
N GLN A 33 -10.60 10.28 -32.08
CA GLN A 33 -10.20 10.87 -30.79
C GLN A 33 -10.21 9.84 -29.65
N GLU A 34 -11.19 8.93 -29.58
CA GLU A 34 -11.21 7.84 -28.60
C GLU A 34 -10.07 6.84 -28.82
N GLN A 35 -9.75 6.48 -30.07
CA GLN A 35 -8.61 5.62 -30.40
C GLN A 35 -7.26 6.31 -30.14
N MET A 36 -7.14 7.61 -30.40
CA MET A 36 -5.93 8.37 -30.07
C MET A 36 -5.73 8.54 -28.55
N VAL A 37 -6.81 8.51 -27.77
CA VAL A 37 -6.74 8.53 -26.29
C VAL A 37 -6.33 7.15 -25.74
N GLU A 38 -6.73 6.05 -26.37
CA GLU A 38 -6.32 4.70 -25.97
C GLU A 38 -4.85 4.38 -26.33
N GLU A 39 -4.31 4.90 -27.43
CA GLU A 39 -2.91 4.66 -27.82
C GLU A 39 -1.88 5.49 -27.02
N GLN A 40 -2.26 6.61 -26.39
CA GLN A 40 -1.32 7.44 -25.60
C GLN A 40 -1.24 7.09 -24.11
N GLY A 41 -1.91 6.03 -23.66
CA GLY A 41 -2.02 5.69 -22.23
C GLY A 41 -0.91 4.82 -21.63
N GLN A 42 0.00 4.25 -22.43
CA GLN A 42 1.06 3.38 -21.92
C GLN A 42 2.39 4.13 -21.82
N MET A 43 2.43 5.10 -20.89
CA MET A 43 3.70 5.56 -20.34
C MET A 43 4.43 4.32 -19.81
N VAL A 44 5.52 3.92 -20.47
CA VAL A 44 6.43 2.90 -19.96
C VAL A 44 7.07 3.48 -18.70
N ARG A 45 6.37 3.32 -17.57
CA ARG A 45 6.91 3.65 -16.26
C ARG A 45 8.20 2.84 -16.16
N PRO A 46 9.36 3.46 -15.91
CA PRO A 46 10.60 2.73 -15.75
C PRO A 46 10.34 1.58 -14.80
N ALA A 47 10.64 0.35 -15.23
CA ALA A 47 10.38 -0.84 -14.41
C ALA A 47 11.06 -0.63 -13.06
N MET A 48 10.26 -0.35 -12.03
CA MET A 48 10.80 -0.06 -10.70
C MET A 48 11.57 -1.30 -10.25
N ARG A 49 12.82 -1.10 -9.82
CA ARG A 49 13.66 -2.19 -9.30
C ARG A 49 12.84 -2.95 -8.27
N LYS A 50 12.84 -4.28 -8.38
CA LYS A 50 12.09 -5.14 -7.46
C LYS A 50 12.51 -4.79 -6.03
N PRO A 51 11.54 -4.57 -5.11
CA PRO A 51 11.86 -4.28 -3.72
C PRO A 51 12.66 -5.45 -3.14
N VAL A 52 13.78 -5.14 -2.50
CA VAL A 52 14.58 -6.11 -1.77
C VAL A 52 14.02 -6.19 -0.36
N PHE A 53 13.58 -7.39 0.03
CA PHE A 53 13.10 -7.64 1.37
C PHE A 53 14.27 -7.99 2.28
N VAL A 54 14.38 -7.28 3.39
CA VAL A 54 15.35 -7.52 4.46
C VAL A 54 14.65 -8.29 5.57
N LYS A 55 15.43 -8.98 6.41
CA LYS A 55 14.93 -9.69 7.59
C LYS A 55 15.15 -8.89 8.85
N VAL A 56 14.37 -9.18 9.90
CA VAL A 56 14.48 -8.46 11.17
C VAL A 56 15.89 -8.56 11.76
N ASP A 57 16.51 -9.73 11.76
CA ASP A 57 17.87 -9.94 12.29
C ASP A 57 19.00 -9.18 11.57
N GLN A 58 18.74 -8.69 10.36
CA GLN A 58 19.70 -7.93 9.55
C GLN A 58 19.64 -6.42 9.82
N LEU A 59 18.69 -5.97 10.63
CA LEU A 59 18.54 -4.56 10.99
C LEU A 59 19.70 -4.10 11.88
N LYS A 60 20.22 -2.91 11.59
CA LYS A 60 21.35 -2.31 12.33
C LYS A 60 21.01 -0.89 12.81
N PRO A 61 21.60 -0.43 13.93
CA PRO A 61 21.40 0.93 14.41
C PRO A 61 21.64 1.99 13.34
N GLY A 62 20.78 3.00 13.25
CA GLY A 62 20.91 4.13 12.33
C GLY A 62 20.63 3.85 10.85
N THR A 63 20.30 2.61 10.47
CA THR A 63 19.99 2.26 9.07
C THR A 63 18.57 2.64 8.65
N ASN A 64 18.36 2.85 7.34
CA ASN A 64 17.09 3.28 6.75
C ASN A 64 16.83 2.61 5.39
N GLY A 65 15.66 2.86 4.80
CA GLY A 65 15.32 2.33 3.47
C GLY A 65 14.86 0.87 3.46
N HIS A 66 14.55 0.30 4.61
CA HIS A 66 14.23 -1.12 4.72
C HIS A 66 12.85 -1.44 4.18
N THR A 67 12.74 -2.59 3.51
CA THR A 67 11.45 -3.18 3.16
C THR A 67 11.35 -4.54 3.83
N LEU A 68 10.30 -4.76 4.64
CA LEU A 68 10.14 -5.94 5.49
C LEU A 68 8.71 -6.46 5.37
N SER A 69 8.52 -7.77 5.48
CA SER A 69 7.21 -8.39 5.71
C SER A 69 7.21 -8.96 7.12
N VAL A 70 6.32 -8.49 7.97
CA VAL A 70 6.30 -8.81 9.40
C VAL A 70 4.88 -9.12 9.86
N LYS A 71 4.76 -9.97 10.87
CA LYS A 71 3.50 -10.26 11.54
C LYS A 71 3.42 -9.50 12.86
N VAL A 72 2.25 -8.97 13.17
CA VAL A 72 1.99 -8.25 14.42
C VAL A 72 1.68 -9.25 15.53
N LEU A 73 2.47 -9.24 16.60
CA LEU A 73 2.29 -10.08 17.79
C LEU A 73 1.53 -9.35 18.89
N GLU A 74 1.85 -8.08 19.11
CA GLU A 74 1.22 -7.25 20.14
C GLU A 74 1.01 -5.83 19.60
N SER A 75 -0.02 -5.14 20.08
CA SER A 75 -0.29 -3.74 19.73
C SER A 75 -0.84 -3.00 20.94
N LYS A 76 -0.09 -1.99 21.42
CA LYS A 76 -0.42 -1.19 22.60
C LYS A 76 -0.47 0.29 22.24
N THR A 77 -1.64 0.90 22.34
CA THR A 77 -1.78 2.35 22.16
C THR A 77 -1.21 3.10 23.35
N VAL A 78 -0.17 3.89 23.11
CA VAL A 78 0.57 4.64 24.15
C VAL A 78 0.19 6.13 24.19
N LEU A 79 -0.33 6.66 23.10
CA LEU A 79 -0.80 8.05 23.03
C LEU A 79 -2.03 8.14 22.14
N GLN A 80 -3.10 8.71 22.66
CA GLN A 80 -4.29 9.06 21.90
C GLN A 80 -4.77 10.44 22.38
N LYS A 81 -4.41 11.49 21.65
CA LYS A 81 -4.82 12.86 21.97
C LYS A 81 -5.67 13.42 20.85
N SER A 82 -6.96 13.61 21.15
CA SER A 82 -7.88 14.41 20.35
C SER A 82 -7.90 15.82 20.92
N ARG A 83 -7.38 16.81 20.19
CA ARG A 83 -7.54 18.22 20.62
C ARG A 83 -8.93 18.69 20.23
N ALA A 84 -9.83 18.77 21.21
CA ALA A 84 -11.21 19.25 21.02
C ALA A 84 -11.32 20.78 20.78
N ALA A 85 -10.23 21.54 20.89
CA ALA A 85 -10.25 23.01 20.93
C ALA A 85 -9.47 23.71 19.80
N SER A 86 -9.13 23.02 18.71
CA SER A 86 -8.46 23.64 17.55
C SER A 86 -9.31 23.48 16.28
N THR A 87 -9.41 24.55 15.49
CA THR A 87 -10.07 24.65 14.17
C THR A 87 -9.60 23.63 13.11
N GLN A 88 -8.60 22.80 13.43
CA GLN A 88 -8.14 21.65 12.67
C GLN A 88 -7.88 20.48 13.64
N PRO A 89 -8.74 19.46 13.72
CA PRO A 89 -8.56 18.31 14.59
C PRO A 89 -7.46 17.40 14.03
N ARG A 90 -6.18 17.70 14.31
CA ARG A 90 -5.12 16.71 14.15
C ARG A 90 -5.17 15.75 15.33
N GLN A 91 -5.83 14.62 15.14
CA GLN A 91 -5.76 13.48 16.06
C GLN A 91 -4.34 12.91 15.99
N SER A 92 -3.65 12.89 17.13
CA SER A 92 -2.35 12.22 17.24
C SER A 92 -2.58 10.89 17.96
N LYS A 93 -2.31 9.79 17.24
CA LYS A 93 -2.42 8.42 17.75
C LYS A 93 -1.06 7.74 17.59
N ILE A 94 -0.55 7.13 18.64
CA ILE A 94 0.70 6.36 18.61
C ILE A 94 0.45 5.03 19.30
N SER A 95 0.86 3.95 18.66
CA SER A 95 0.92 2.63 19.26
C SER A 95 2.31 2.03 19.13
N GLU A 96 2.74 1.36 20.18
CA GLU A 96 3.91 0.49 20.18
C GLU A 96 3.42 -0.92 19.85
N CYS A 97 3.94 -1.50 18.78
CA CYS A 97 3.55 -2.82 18.31
C CYS A 97 4.78 -3.73 18.34
N ILE A 98 4.65 -4.94 18.85
CA ILE A 98 5.68 -5.97 18.66
C ILE A 98 5.41 -6.62 17.31
N VAL A 99 6.36 -6.52 16.39
CA VAL A 99 6.30 -7.14 15.08
C VAL A 99 7.50 -8.05 14.86
N GLY A 100 7.36 -9.07 14.03
CA GLY A 100 8.49 -9.94 13.72
C GLY A 100 8.28 -10.82 12.50
N ASP A 101 9.36 -11.49 12.13
CA ASP A 101 9.42 -12.50 11.09
C ASP A 101 10.08 -13.78 11.64
N GLU A 102 10.45 -14.72 10.79
CA GLU A 102 11.10 -15.97 11.22
C GLU A 102 12.49 -15.78 11.85
N THR A 103 13.08 -14.58 11.76
CA THR A 103 14.43 -14.29 12.24
C THR A 103 14.45 -13.58 13.58
N GLY A 104 13.41 -12.80 13.90
CA GLY A 104 13.33 -12.07 15.15
C GLY A 104 12.11 -11.16 15.26
N THR A 105 12.09 -10.39 16.34
CA THR A 105 11.08 -9.38 16.65
C THR A 105 11.72 -8.01 16.91
N ILE A 106 10.95 -6.96 16.69
CA ILE A 106 11.32 -5.58 16.96
C ILE A 106 10.06 -4.77 17.31
N ILE A 107 10.21 -3.76 18.16
CA ILE A 107 9.14 -2.81 18.45
C ILE A 107 8.99 -1.86 17.27
N PHE A 108 7.80 -1.85 16.67
CA PHE A 108 7.37 -0.90 15.66
C PHE A 108 6.56 0.24 16.27
N THR A 109 6.90 1.48 15.92
CA THR A 109 6.16 2.68 16.34
C THR A 109 5.15 3.08 15.26
N ALA A 110 3.89 2.68 15.44
CA ALA A 110 2.79 3.01 14.53
C ALA A 110 2.22 4.39 14.85
N ARG A 111 2.00 5.22 13.83
CA ARG A 111 1.46 6.58 13.97
C ARG A 111 0.18 6.79 13.16
N ASN A 112 -0.77 7.52 13.75
CA ASN A 112 -2.04 7.91 13.14
C ASN A 112 -2.76 6.71 12.52
N ASP A 113 -3.07 6.77 11.22
CA ASP A 113 -3.79 5.73 10.47
C ASP A 113 -3.08 4.38 10.49
N GLN A 114 -1.75 4.34 10.67
CA GLN A 114 -1.01 3.08 10.79
C GLN A 114 -1.49 2.27 11.99
N VAL A 115 -1.92 2.93 13.07
CA VAL A 115 -2.38 2.24 14.28
C VAL A 115 -3.56 1.32 13.99
N ASP A 116 -4.47 1.73 13.10
CA ASP A 116 -5.65 0.94 12.77
C ASP A 116 -5.33 -0.26 11.86
N MET A 117 -4.18 -0.21 11.18
CA MET A 117 -3.65 -1.32 10.35
C MET A 117 -2.90 -2.37 11.20
N MET A 118 -2.31 -1.96 12.33
CA MET A 118 -1.46 -2.79 13.18
C MET A 118 -2.27 -3.64 14.17
N LYS A 119 -3.16 -4.48 13.63
CA LYS A 119 -3.96 -5.44 14.40
C LYS A 119 -3.17 -6.70 14.70
N VAL A 120 -3.31 -7.23 15.92
CA VAL A 120 -2.66 -8.48 16.33
C VAL A 120 -3.04 -9.62 15.37
N GLY A 121 -2.04 -10.39 14.93
CA GLY A 121 -2.18 -11.48 13.98
C GLY A 121 -2.10 -11.06 12.50
N ALA A 122 -2.22 -9.77 12.18
CA ALA A 122 -2.10 -9.29 10.81
C ALA A 122 -0.66 -9.43 10.29
N THR A 123 -0.53 -9.71 8.99
CA THR A 123 0.76 -9.59 8.27
C THR A 123 0.77 -8.25 7.54
N VAL A 124 1.85 -7.50 7.72
CA VAL A 124 2.03 -6.18 7.15
C VAL A 124 3.36 -6.09 6.42
N THR A 125 3.37 -5.41 5.28
CA THR A 125 4.57 -5.01 4.57
C THR A 125 4.90 -3.57 4.91
N LEU A 126 6.10 -3.36 5.44
CA LEU A 126 6.64 -2.05 5.79
C LEU A 126 7.62 -1.64 4.70
N ARG A 127 7.34 -0.54 4.00
CA ARG A 127 8.19 -0.02 2.91
C ARG A 127 8.90 1.26 3.34
N ASN A 128 10.17 1.37 2.98
CA ASN A 128 11.03 2.50 3.33
C ASN A 128 11.00 2.80 4.85
N ALA A 129 11.15 1.73 5.63
CA ALA A 129 11.25 1.79 7.08
C ALA A 129 12.66 2.17 7.51
N LYS A 130 12.76 2.72 8.72
CA LYS A 130 14.02 3.13 9.34
C LYS A 130 14.13 2.59 10.76
N ILE A 131 15.37 2.47 11.21
CA ILE A 131 15.70 2.22 12.60
C ILE A 131 15.80 3.56 13.32
N ASP A 132 14.93 3.73 14.31
CA ASP A 132 14.93 4.84 15.25
C ASP A 132 15.57 4.36 16.55
N MET A 133 16.55 5.10 17.06
CA MET A 133 17.20 4.78 18.33
C MET A 133 16.42 5.44 19.47
N PHE A 134 15.91 4.64 20.39
CA PHE A 134 15.15 5.13 21.54
C PHE A 134 15.72 4.57 22.84
N LYS A 135 16.30 5.45 23.66
CA LYS A 135 16.91 5.11 24.96
C LYS A 135 17.91 3.95 24.86
N GLY A 136 18.79 3.98 23.86
CA GLY A 136 19.80 2.93 23.65
C GLY A 136 19.31 1.72 22.85
N SER A 137 18.00 1.52 22.67
CA SER A 137 17.48 0.36 21.94
C SER A 137 16.93 0.72 20.56
N MET A 138 16.99 -0.24 19.63
CA MET A 138 16.43 -0.06 18.29
C MET A 138 14.91 -0.16 18.29
N ARG A 139 14.26 0.70 17.51
CA ARG A 139 12.84 0.63 17.17
C ARG A 139 12.65 0.79 15.67
N LEU A 140 11.65 0.14 15.12
CA LEU A 140 11.29 0.28 13.72
C LEU A 140 10.23 1.38 13.56
N ALA A 141 10.36 2.20 12.53
CA ALA A 141 9.36 3.19 12.14
C ALA A 141 9.30 3.33 10.62
N VAL A 142 8.16 3.75 10.09
CA VAL A 142 8.05 4.11 8.66
C VAL A 142 8.44 5.58 8.48
N ASP A 143 9.29 5.87 7.49
CA ASP A 143 9.72 7.24 7.18
C ASP A 143 8.63 8.02 6.42
N LYS A 144 8.81 9.33 6.21
CA LYS A 144 7.79 10.21 5.60
C LYS A 144 7.39 9.84 4.16
N TRP A 145 8.25 9.11 3.44
CA TRP A 145 7.95 8.57 2.10
C TRP A 145 7.63 7.07 2.11
N GLY A 146 7.66 6.45 3.29
CA GLY A 146 7.35 5.04 3.45
C GLY A 146 5.85 4.79 3.62
N ARG A 147 5.49 3.50 3.59
CA ARG A 147 4.09 3.07 3.68
C ARG A 147 3.98 1.77 4.45
N VAL A 148 2.87 1.62 5.17
CA VAL A 148 2.41 0.36 5.76
C VAL A 148 1.32 -0.21 4.88
N GLU A 149 1.45 -1.47 4.47
CA GLU A 149 0.47 -2.18 3.66
C GLU A 149 0.06 -3.46 4.38
N VAL A 150 -1.24 -3.66 4.62
CA VAL A 150 -1.73 -4.96 5.09
C VAL A 150 -1.69 -5.91 3.90
N THR A 151 -1.10 -7.08 4.09
CA THR A 151 -0.98 -8.10 3.04
C THR A 151 -1.68 -9.38 3.46
N GLU A 152 -1.75 -10.33 2.53
CA GLU A 152 -2.21 -11.67 2.85
C GLU A 152 -1.40 -12.27 4.01
N PRO A 153 -2.03 -13.12 4.86
CA PRO A 153 -1.35 -13.75 5.97
C PRO A 153 -0.13 -14.54 5.48
N GLY A 154 1.05 -14.16 5.95
CA GLY A 154 2.28 -14.90 5.66
C GLY A 154 2.25 -16.27 6.33
N SER A 155 2.79 -17.29 5.65
CA SER A 155 2.89 -18.66 6.17
C SER A 155 4.06 -18.88 7.14
N PHE A 156 4.75 -17.82 7.56
CA PHE A 156 5.91 -17.91 8.46
C PHE A 156 5.51 -17.86 9.94
N SER A 157 6.24 -18.59 10.77
CA SER A 157 6.17 -18.49 12.23
C SER A 157 7.16 -17.45 12.72
N VAL A 158 6.71 -16.54 13.59
CA VAL A 158 7.59 -15.49 14.12
C VAL A 158 8.50 -16.06 15.19
N LYS A 159 9.79 -15.71 15.14
CA LYS A 159 10.77 -16.06 16.17
C LYS A 159 10.80 -14.98 17.25
N ASP A 160 10.00 -15.18 18.29
CA ASP A 160 9.84 -14.25 19.42
C ASP A 160 11.03 -14.23 20.40
N GLY A 161 11.83 -15.30 20.46
CA GLY A 161 13.02 -15.38 21.32
C GLY A 161 14.19 -14.46 20.94
N ASN A 162 14.14 -13.78 19.78
CA ASN A 162 15.17 -12.84 19.35
C ASN A 162 14.58 -11.44 19.17
N ASN A 163 14.49 -10.65 20.25
CA ASN A 163 13.92 -9.31 20.21
C ASN A 163 15.01 -8.24 20.16
N LEU A 164 15.14 -7.58 19.01
CA LEU A 164 16.17 -6.55 18.79
C LEU A 164 15.93 -5.25 19.56
N SER A 165 14.71 -5.02 20.05
CA SER A 165 14.39 -3.87 20.89
C SER A 165 14.75 -4.07 22.36
N LEU A 166 15.13 -5.28 22.77
CA LEU A 166 15.69 -5.54 24.10
C LEU A 166 17.21 -5.40 24.15
N VAL A 167 17.85 -5.28 22.97
CA VAL A 167 19.29 -5.06 22.88
C VAL A 167 19.57 -3.57 23.07
N GLU A 168 20.47 -3.25 23.98
CA GLU A 168 20.97 -1.89 24.22
C GLU A 168 22.28 -1.68 23.46
N TYR A 169 22.39 -0.52 22.81
CA TYR A 169 23.54 -0.08 22.03
C TYR A 169 24.11 1.19 22.65
N GLU A 170 25.43 1.24 22.74
CA GLU A 170 26.18 2.42 23.13
C GLU A 170 26.83 3.06 21.91
N LEU A 171 26.79 4.39 21.85
CA LEU A 171 27.43 5.15 20.79
C LEU A 171 28.92 5.26 21.10
N VAL A 172 29.74 4.50 20.36
CA VAL A 172 31.20 4.56 20.49
C VAL A 172 31.74 5.61 19.53
N ASN A 173 32.25 6.71 20.07
CA ASN A 173 33.03 7.68 19.29
C ASN A 173 34.46 7.15 19.18
N VAL A 174 34.81 6.61 18.02
CA VAL A 174 36.21 6.31 17.71
C VAL A 174 36.88 7.66 17.40
N ALA A 175 37.70 8.17 18.32
CA ALA A 175 38.60 9.27 18.00
C ALA A 175 39.63 8.72 17.00
N GLU A 176 39.72 9.35 15.83
CA GLU A 176 40.82 9.07 14.90
C GLU A 176 42.12 9.52 15.58
N GLU A 177 43.05 8.58 15.79
CA GLU A 177 44.41 8.84 16.29
C GLU A 177 45.33 9.32 15.16
#